data_AF-A0A523WM69-F1
#
_entry.id   AF-A0A523WM69-F1
#
_cell.length_a   1.000
_cell.length_b   1.000
_cell.length_c   1.000
_cell.angle_alpha   90.00
_cell.angle_beta   90.00
_cell.angle_gamma   90.00
#
_symmetry.space_group_name_H-M   'P 1'
#
loop_
_entity.id
_entity.type
_entity.pdbx_description
1 polymer ?
#
loop_
_entity_poly.entity_id
_entity_poly.type
_entity_poly.pdbx_seq_one_letter_code
_entity_poly.pdbx_strand_id
1 'polypeptide(L)'
;MGYELFIAKRYLRSKRKNRFVSVITAISAGGVLIGVAALIIVLSVMNGFESEVRSRIIGTTAHITVSSFQKEGLSDYQDLLAEIESLPEVIAASPTIQYKVAVASKTASDGIVLRGIDPELESRVTDLDENLVYGDLNFGAGEARGIVLGRDLADHLGVTIGEQLTV
;
A
#
# COMPACT_ATOMS: atom_id res chain seq x y z
N MET A 1 43.81 -17.37 18.52
CA MET A 1 42.87 -16.98 17.45
C MET A 1 43.18 -15.64 16.76
N GLY A 2 43.95 -14.71 17.34
CA GLY A 2 44.35 -13.48 16.62
C GLY A 2 45.51 -13.67 15.62
N TYR A 3 46.29 -14.73 15.80
CA TYR A 3 47.49 -15.00 15.00
C TYR A 3 47.13 -15.46 13.58
N GLU A 4 46.10 -16.28 13.37
CA GLU A 4 45.69 -16.72 12.03
C GLU A 4 45.21 -15.53 11.18
N LEU A 5 44.40 -14.64 11.76
CA LEU A 5 43.93 -13.42 11.11
C LEU A 5 45.07 -12.43 10.79
N PHE A 6 46.04 -12.29 11.71
CA PHE A 6 47.23 -11.46 11.48
C PHE A 6 48.05 -11.97 10.29
N ILE A 7 48.28 -13.28 10.21
CA ILE A 7 48.99 -13.90 9.09
C ILE A 7 48.18 -13.77 7.80
N ALA A 8 46.88 -14.07 7.82
CA ALA A 8 46.01 -13.97 6.64
C ALA A 8 45.96 -12.54 6.07
N LYS A 9 45.76 -11.52 6.91
CA LYS A 9 45.74 -10.11 6.48
C LYS A 9 47.10 -9.64 5.95
N ARG A 10 48.20 -10.09 6.58
CA ARG A 10 49.56 -9.81 6.09
C ARG A 10 49.81 -10.47 4.74
N TYR A 11 49.34 -11.68 4.51
CA TYR A 11 49.43 -12.38 3.22
C TYR A 11 48.57 -11.73 2.13
N LEU A 12 47.38 -11.23 2.47
CA LEU A 12 46.49 -10.49 1.55
C LEU A 12 47.04 -9.12 1.17
N ARG A 13 47.71 -8.41 2.09
CA ARG A 13 48.17 -7.02 1.90
C ARG A 13 49.65 -6.89 1.49
N SER A 14 50.43 -7.97 1.54
CA SER A 14 51.86 -7.93 1.23
C SER A 14 52.11 -7.74 -0.27
N LYS A 15 52.89 -6.70 -0.61
CA LYS A 15 53.42 -6.48 -1.96
C LYS A 15 54.42 -7.59 -2.28
N ARG A 16 53.95 -8.70 -2.82
CA ARG A 16 54.82 -9.83 -3.20
C ARG A 16 55.84 -9.38 -4.26
N LYS A 17 57.02 -10.00 -4.23
CA LYS A 17 58.03 -9.92 -5.30
C LYS A 17 57.46 -10.30 -6.69
N ASN A 18 56.42 -11.15 -6.71
CA ASN A 18 55.62 -11.50 -7.90
C ASN A 18 54.26 -10.78 -7.90
N ARG A 19 54.15 -9.69 -8.69
CA ARG A 19 52.88 -8.97 -8.96
C ARG A 19 51.73 -9.88 -9.41
N PHE A 20 52.03 -10.92 -10.17
CA PHE A 20 51.04 -11.83 -10.75
C PHE A 20 50.06 -12.42 -9.73
N VAL A 21 50.55 -12.85 -8.57
CA VAL A 21 49.67 -13.49 -7.58
C VAL A 21 48.77 -12.47 -6.87
N SER A 22 49.23 -11.23 -6.70
CA SER A 22 48.42 -10.15 -6.14
C SER A 22 47.26 -9.76 -7.08
N VAL A 23 47.50 -9.79 -8.40
CA VAL A 23 46.47 -9.50 -9.41
C VAL A 23 45.39 -10.57 -9.42
N ILE A 24 45.78 -11.85 -9.41
CA ILE A 24 44.81 -12.97 -9.38
C ILE A 24 43.94 -12.88 -8.12
N THR A 25 44.54 -12.64 -6.95
CA THR A 25 43.80 -12.51 -5.68
C THR A 25 42.78 -11.37 -5.73
N ALA A 26 43.15 -10.22 -6.31
CA ALA A 26 42.26 -9.07 -6.44
C ALA A 26 41.08 -9.35 -7.41
N ILE A 27 41.36 -9.99 -8.56
CA ILE A 27 40.32 -10.37 -9.52
C ILE A 27 39.37 -11.40 -8.91
N SER A 28 39.88 -12.44 -8.24
CA SER A 28 39.05 -13.46 -7.59
C SER A 28 38.19 -12.85 -6.47
N ALA A 29 38.76 -11.99 -5.62
CA ALA A 29 38.00 -11.31 -4.59
C ALA A 29 36.94 -10.36 -5.18
N GLY A 30 37.29 -9.64 -6.25
CA GLY A 30 36.35 -8.77 -6.98
C GLY A 30 35.19 -9.56 -7.62
N GLY A 31 35.48 -10.70 -8.24
CA GLY A 31 34.46 -11.57 -8.83
C GLY A 31 33.47 -12.12 -7.79
N VAL A 32 33.98 -12.60 -6.65
CA VAL A 32 33.12 -13.04 -5.53
C VAL A 32 32.31 -11.88 -4.97
N LEU A 33 32.93 -10.70 -4.79
CA LEU A 33 32.24 -9.51 -4.30
C LEU A 33 31.09 -9.13 -5.22
N ILE A 34 31.32 -9.06 -6.54
CA ILE A 34 30.29 -8.71 -7.51
C ILE A 34 29.20 -9.77 -7.55
N GLY A 35 29.55 -11.05 -7.55
CA GLY A 35 28.56 -12.15 -7.60
C GLY A 35 27.66 -12.17 -6.37
N VAL A 36 28.24 -12.03 -5.18
CA VAL A 36 27.48 -11.98 -3.92
C VAL A 36 26.66 -10.69 -3.83
N ALA A 37 27.22 -9.55 -4.23
CA ALA A 37 26.49 -8.28 -4.24
C ALA A 37 25.27 -8.34 -5.17
N ALA A 38 25.42 -8.89 -6.38
CA ALA A 38 24.32 -9.06 -7.32
C ALA A 38 23.21 -9.95 -6.72
N LEU A 39 23.57 -11.07 -6.10
CA LEU A 39 22.61 -11.97 -5.45
C LEU A 39 21.87 -11.26 -4.30
N ILE A 40 22.59 -10.53 -3.45
CA ILE A 40 21.99 -9.77 -2.34
C ILE A 40 21.03 -8.70 -2.86
N ILE A 41 21.42 -7.96 -3.90
CA ILE A 41 20.57 -6.91 -4.49
C ILE A 41 19.29 -7.53 -5.03
N VAL A 42 19.39 -8.61 -5.82
CA VAL A 42 18.21 -9.29 -6.38
C VAL A 42 17.28 -9.77 -5.27
N LEU A 43 17.82 -10.46 -4.26
CA LEU A 43 17.01 -10.94 -3.13
C LEU A 43 16.39 -9.78 -2.34
N SER A 44 17.10 -8.68 -2.15
CA SER A 44 16.60 -7.51 -1.44
C SER A 44 15.44 -6.85 -2.18
N VAL A 45 15.56 -6.71 -3.50
CA VAL A 45 14.49 -6.17 -4.35
C VAL A 45 13.28 -7.09 -4.34
N MET A 46 13.48 -8.41 -4.50
CA MET A 46 12.38 -9.39 -4.49
C MET A 46 11.65 -9.39 -3.14
N ASN A 47 12.39 -9.44 -2.03
CA ASN A 47 11.80 -9.44 -0.68
C ASN A 47 11.05 -8.13 -0.39
N GLY A 48 11.62 -6.98 -0.78
CA GLY A 48 10.97 -5.68 -0.61
C GLY A 48 9.68 -5.58 -1.44
N PHE A 49 9.72 -6.04 -2.69
CA PHE A 49 8.55 -6.06 -3.57
C PHE A 49 7.47 -7.02 -3.06
N GLU A 50 7.83 -8.21 -2.61
CA GLU A 50 6.88 -9.16 -2.00
C GLU A 50 6.17 -8.55 -0.80
N SER A 51 6.92 -7.89 0.09
CA SER A 51 6.35 -7.20 1.25
C SER A 51 5.37 -6.10 0.83
N GLU A 52 5.72 -5.30 -0.16
CA GLU A 52 4.89 -4.19 -0.67
C GLU A 52 3.63 -4.69 -1.37
N VAL A 53 3.74 -5.77 -2.16
CA VAL A 53 2.58 -6.38 -2.82
C VAL A 53 1.66 -7.01 -1.78
N ARG A 54 2.23 -7.73 -0.80
CA ARG A 54 1.45 -8.36 0.27
C ARG A 54 0.72 -7.33 1.13
N SER A 55 1.37 -6.24 1.52
CA SER A 55 0.74 -5.19 2.32
C SER A 55 -0.42 -4.52 1.56
N ARG A 56 -0.24 -4.23 0.26
CA ARG A 56 -1.30 -3.64 -0.58
C ARG A 56 -2.48 -4.57 -0.85
N ILE A 57 -2.26 -5.88 -0.93
CA ILE A 57 -3.34 -6.85 -1.17
C ILE A 57 -4.18 -7.10 0.09
N ILE A 58 -3.57 -7.10 1.28
CA ILE A 58 -4.24 -7.52 2.52
C ILE A 58 -4.88 -6.35 3.30
N GLY A 59 -4.40 -5.11 3.13
CA GLY A 59 -4.73 -4.01 4.06
C GLY A 59 -5.86 -3.04 3.67
N THR A 60 -6.46 -3.11 2.48
CA THR A 60 -7.32 -1.99 2.01
C THR A 60 -8.67 -2.39 1.42
N THR A 61 -9.05 -3.66 1.49
CA THR A 61 -10.35 -4.13 0.98
C THR A 61 -11.05 -5.02 1.99
N ALA A 62 -12.38 -4.91 2.09
CA ALA A 62 -13.20 -5.87 2.81
C ALA A 62 -12.89 -7.30 2.31
N HIS A 63 -12.66 -8.22 3.24
CA HIS A 63 -12.32 -9.61 2.93
C HIS A 63 -13.44 -10.32 2.16
N ILE A 64 -14.70 -9.91 2.38
CA ILE A 64 -15.90 -10.44 1.74
C ILE A 64 -16.80 -9.26 1.39
N THR A 65 -17.29 -9.22 0.15
CA THR A 65 -18.29 -8.26 -0.31
C THR A 65 -19.56 -9.02 -0.69
N VAL A 66 -20.66 -8.69 -0.02
CA VAL A 66 -22.00 -9.21 -0.35
C VAL A 66 -22.68 -8.20 -1.27
N SER A 67 -23.16 -8.66 -2.42
CA SER A 67 -23.87 -7.81 -3.38
C SER A 67 -25.07 -8.53 -3.99
N SER A 68 -26.08 -7.76 -4.38
CA SER A 68 -27.25 -8.31 -5.07
C SER A 68 -26.92 -8.63 -6.53
N PHE A 69 -27.40 -9.76 -7.03
CA PHE A 69 -27.26 -10.15 -8.44
C PHE A 69 -28.03 -9.21 -9.38
N GLN A 70 -29.14 -8.64 -8.89
CA GLN A 70 -29.91 -7.63 -9.60
C GLN A 70 -29.37 -6.29 -9.11
N LYS A 71 -28.88 -5.43 -10.01
CA LYS A 71 -28.21 -4.15 -9.71
C LYS A 71 -29.10 -3.11 -8.98
N GLU A 72 -30.18 -3.53 -8.37
CA GLU A 72 -31.21 -2.73 -7.72
C GLU A 72 -30.88 -2.39 -6.25
N GLY A 73 -29.70 -2.81 -5.76
CA GLY A 73 -29.31 -2.64 -4.36
C GLY A 73 -29.89 -3.73 -3.45
N LEU A 74 -29.58 -3.62 -2.16
CA LEU A 74 -30.10 -4.51 -1.12
C LEU A 74 -31.19 -3.76 -0.34
N SER A 75 -32.46 -4.11 -0.55
CA SER A 75 -33.62 -3.43 0.04
C SER A 75 -33.64 -3.56 1.57
N ASP A 76 -33.30 -4.74 2.09
CA ASP A 76 -33.33 -5.09 3.52
C ASP A 76 -31.92 -5.26 4.08
N TYR A 77 -31.02 -4.34 3.74
CA TYR A 77 -29.61 -4.45 4.13
C TYR A 77 -29.40 -4.45 5.64
N GLN A 78 -30.29 -3.83 6.43
CA GLN A 78 -30.18 -3.73 7.89
C GLN A 78 -30.36 -5.10 8.56
N ASP A 79 -31.39 -5.85 8.15
CA ASP A 79 -31.65 -7.19 8.67
C ASP A 79 -30.55 -8.16 8.26
N LEU A 80 -30.10 -8.07 7.01
CA LEU A 80 -28.97 -8.86 6.51
C LEU A 80 -27.66 -8.52 7.24
N LEU A 81 -27.42 -7.24 7.53
CA LEU A 81 -26.25 -6.81 8.29
C LEU A 81 -26.25 -7.41 9.70
N ALA A 82 -27.40 -7.38 10.39
CA ALA A 82 -27.56 -7.99 11.70
C ALA A 82 -27.38 -9.51 11.68
N GLU A 83 -27.88 -10.19 10.64
CA GLU A 83 -27.67 -11.63 10.45
C GLU A 83 -26.17 -11.95 10.23
N ILE A 84 -25.48 -11.18 9.39
CA ILE A 84 -24.05 -11.35 9.12
C ILE A 84 -23.21 -11.07 10.36
N GLU A 85 -23.49 -10.00 11.11
CA GLU A 85 -22.79 -9.67 12.36
C GLU A 85 -23.05 -10.70 13.48
N SER A 86 -24.12 -11.50 13.37
CA SER A 86 -24.41 -12.57 14.34
C SER A 86 -23.51 -13.80 14.20
N LEU A 87 -22.78 -13.92 13.08
CA LEU A 87 -21.87 -15.04 12.83
C LEU A 87 -20.56 -14.86 13.63
N PRO A 88 -20.09 -15.89 14.35
CA PRO A 88 -18.93 -15.78 15.23
C PRO A 88 -17.61 -15.53 14.48
N GLU A 89 -17.54 -15.84 13.18
CA GLU A 89 -16.37 -15.57 12.34
C GLU A 89 -16.32 -14.13 11.80
N VAL A 90 -17.39 -13.34 11.94
CA VAL A 90 -17.48 -11.97 11.42
C VAL A 90 -17.05 -10.97 12.49
N ILE A 91 -15.97 -10.24 12.21
CA ILE A 91 -15.43 -9.23 13.15
C ILE A 91 -16.25 -7.94 13.09
N ALA A 92 -16.61 -7.50 11.89
CA ALA A 92 -17.42 -6.31 11.65
C ALA A 92 -18.01 -6.35 10.23
N ALA A 93 -19.13 -5.64 10.02
CA ALA A 93 -19.71 -5.43 8.71
C ALA A 93 -20.12 -3.95 8.52
N SER A 94 -20.09 -3.48 7.28
CA SER A 94 -20.40 -2.09 6.91
C SER A 94 -21.17 -2.07 5.59
N PRO A 95 -22.28 -1.33 5.50
CA PRO A 95 -23.01 -1.15 4.25
C PRO A 95 -22.26 -0.16 3.34
N THR A 96 -22.17 -0.49 2.04
CA THR A 96 -21.56 0.40 1.05
C THR A 96 -22.37 0.49 -0.23
N ILE A 97 -22.36 1.67 -0.85
CA ILE A 97 -23.00 1.92 -2.13
C ILE A 97 -21.94 2.45 -3.10
N GLN A 98 -21.92 1.95 -4.33
CA GLN A 98 -20.93 2.33 -5.33
C GLN A 98 -21.61 2.82 -6.62
N TYR A 99 -21.25 4.04 -7.04
CA TYR A 99 -21.69 4.62 -8.31
C TYR A 99 -20.50 5.07 -9.14
N LYS A 100 -20.59 4.91 -10.46
CA LYS A 100 -19.61 5.48 -11.40
C LYS A 100 -20.07 6.89 -11.77
N VAL A 101 -19.26 7.89 -11.45
CA VAL A 101 -19.57 9.31 -11.65
C VAL A 101 -18.37 10.01 -12.28
N ALA A 102 -18.60 11.16 -12.91
CA ALA A 102 -17.51 12.01 -13.39
C ALA A 102 -17.30 13.12 -12.36
N VAL A 103 -16.08 13.29 -11.87
CA VAL A 103 -15.73 14.40 -11.00
C VAL A 103 -14.96 15.44 -11.80
N ALA A 104 -15.26 16.72 -11.58
CA ALA A 104 -14.58 17.83 -12.22
C ALA A 104 -14.16 18.88 -11.18
N SER A 105 -12.92 19.34 -11.30
CA SER A 105 -12.40 20.54 -10.65
C SER A 105 -12.30 21.69 -11.65
N LYS A 106 -11.74 22.83 -11.23
CA LYS A 106 -11.47 23.97 -12.12
C LYS A 106 -10.43 23.66 -13.20
N THR A 107 -9.61 22.63 -12.99
CA THR A 107 -8.40 22.36 -13.78
C THR A 107 -8.40 21.03 -14.50
N ALA A 108 -9.13 20.03 -13.98
CA ALA A 108 -9.18 18.69 -14.56
C ALA A 108 -10.52 17.99 -14.28
N SER A 109 -10.80 16.91 -15.01
CA SER A 109 -11.96 16.05 -14.79
C SER A 109 -11.59 14.59 -14.99
N ASP A 110 -12.14 13.69 -14.18
CA ASP A 110 -11.88 12.26 -14.25
C ASP A 110 -13.13 11.42 -13.93
N GLY A 111 -13.15 10.18 -14.40
CA GLY A 111 -14.21 9.21 -14.09
C GLY A 111 -13.86 8.40 -12.85
N ILE A 112 -14.63 8.56 -11.77
CA ILE A 112 -14.35 7.93 -10.48
C ILE A 112 -15.47 6.98 -10.05
N VAL A 113 -15.15 6.09 -9.12
CA VAL A 113 -16.15 5.32 -8.38
C VAL A 113 -16.41 6.04 -7.06
N LEU A 114 -17.58 6.65 -6.96
CA LEU A 114 -18.05 7.25 -5.72
C LEU A 114 -18.57 6.15 -4.79
N ARG A 115 -17.98 6.07 -3.60
CA ARG A 115 -18.35 5.11 -2.57
C ARG A 115 -19.05 5.81 -1.41
N GLY A 116 -20.33 5.51 -1.22
CA GLY A 116 -21.06 5.87 -0.01
C GLY A 116 -20.73 4.88 1.09
N ILE A 117 -20.33 5.39 2.25
CA ILE A 117 -20.00 4.63 3.45
C ILE A 117 -20.68 5.25 4.66
N ASP A 118 -20.92 4.42 5.68
CA ASP A 118 -21.19 4.89 7.03
C ASP A 118 -19.84 5.00 7.77
N PRO A 119 -19.39 6.21 8.17
CA PRO A 119 -18.09 6.40 8.80
C PRO A 119 -17.91 5.54 10.06
N GLU A 120 -18.94 5.42 10.89
CA GLU A 120 -18.83 4.72 12.18
C GLU A 120 -18.71 3.20 11.98
N LEU A 121 -19.39 2.65 10.98
CA LEU A 121 -19.35 1.23 10.67
C LEU A 121 -18.12 0.86 9.84
N GLU A 122 -17.71 1.71 8.89
CA GLU A 122 -16.57 1.45 8.00
C GLU A 122 -15.23 1.43 8.73
N SER A 123 -15.06 2.27 9.76
CA SER A 123 -13.86 2.27 10.63
C SER A 123 -13.66 0.97 11.39
N ARG A 124 -14.71 0.16 11.57
CA ARG A 124 -14.60 -1.18 12.19
C ARG A 124 -14.18 -2.26 11.20
N VAL A 125 -14.36 -2.02 9.90
CA VAL A 125 -14.11 -3.00 8.82
C VAL A 125 -12.80 -2.72 8.08
N THR A 126 -12.40 -1.46 7.99
CA THR A 126 -11.23 -1.01 7.23
C THR A 126 -10.39 -0.02 8.01
N ASP A 127 -9.09 0.01 7.73
CA ASP A 127 -8.13 0.95 8.33
C ASP A 127 -8.21 2.35 7.69
N LEU A 128 -9.42 2.80 7.31
CA LEU A 128 -9.62 4.06 6.60
C LEU A 128 -9.18 5.27 7.44
N ASP A 129 -9.48 5.23 8.75
CA ASP A 129 -9.08 6.27 9.71
C ASP A 129 -7.57 6.39 9.85
N GLU A 130 -6.86 5.26 9.89
CA GLU A 130 -5.39 5.24 10.05
C GLU A 130 -4.66 5.73 8.79
N ASN A 131 -5.29 5.56 7.62
CA ASN A 131 -4.73 5.96 6.34
C ASN A 131 -5.10 7.40 5.92
N LEU A 132 -5.82 8.14 6.77
CA LEU A 132 -6.25 9.49 6.47
C LEU A 132 -5.10 10.49 6.69
N VAL A 133 -4.63 11.11 5.61
CA VAL A 133 -3.44 11.99 5.66
C VAL A 133 -3.81 13.41 6.11
N TYR A 134 -4.94 13.94 5.62
CA TYR A 134 -5.41 15.29 5.92
C TYR A 134 -6.94 15.33 5.99
N GLY A 135 -7.49 16.10 6.92
CA GLY A 135 -8.93 16.25 7.13
C GLY A 135 -9.48 15.27 8.17
N ASP A 136 -10.79 15.05 8.15
CA ASP A 136 -11.52 14.13 9.02
C ASP A 136 -12.66 13.45 8.22
N LEU A 137 -13.16 12.30 8.67
CA LEU A 137 -14.33 11.63 8.08
C LEU A 137 -15.67 12.32 8.37
N ASN A 138 -15.65 13.58 8.82
CA ASN A 138 -16.87 14.35 9.03
C ASN A 138 -17.36 14.95 7.70
N PHE A 139 -18.29 14.26 7.06
CA PHE A 139 -18.87 14.67 5.78
C PHE A 139 -19.85 15.85 5.89
N GLY A 140 -20.18 16.32 7.10
CA GLY A 140 -21.09 17.43 7.34
C GLY A 140 -22.57 17.11 7.00
N ALA A 141 -23.50 17.76 7.70
CA ALA A 141 -24.94 17.58 7.51
C ALA A 141 -25.60 18.66 6.61
N GLY A 142 -24.80 19.49 5.93
CA GLY A 142 -25.26 20.64 5.14
C GLY A 142 -25.51 20.34 3.65
N GLU A 143 -25.82 21.39 2.88
CA GLU A 143 -26.03 21.31 1.41
C GLU A 143 -24.76 20.90 0.64
N ALA A 144 -23.59 21.27 1.16
CA ALA A 144 -22.30 20.81 0.66
C ALA A 144 -21.84 19.62 1.51
N ARG A 145 -22.15 18.40 1.06
CA ARG A 145 -21.57 17.18 1.63
C ARG A 145 -20.08 17.13 1.30
N GLY A 146 -19.26 16.90 2.31
CA GLY A 146 -17.84 16.67 2.14
C GLY A 146 -17.59 15.41 1.31
N ILE A 147 -16.43 15.33 0.69
CA ILE A 147 -15.94 14.13 0.01
C ILE A 147 -14.50 13.89 0.41
N VAL A 148 -14.15 12.63 0.67
CA VAL A 148 -12.77 12.22 0.89
C VAL A 148 -12.25 11.69 -0.44
N LEU A 149 -11.07 12.16 -0.81
CA LEU A 149 -10.41 11.80 -2.07
C LEU A 149 -9.11 11.06 -1.77
N GLY A 150 -8.80 10.07 -2.61
CA GLY A 150 -7.45 9.51 -2.63
C GLY A 150 -6.44 10.59 -2.99
N ARG A 151 -5.26 10.53 -2.36
CA ARG A 151 -4.19 11.52 -2.56
C ARG A 151 -3.85 11.73 -4.04
N ASP A 152 -3.67 10.65 -4.80
CA ASP A 152 -3.33 10.73 -6.22
C ASP A 152 -4.42 11.40 -7.05
N LEU A 153 -5.70 11.18 -6.70
CA LEU A 153 -6.84 11.81 -7.35
C LEU A 153 -6.92 13.31 -7.00
N ALA A 154 -6.69 13.67 -5.74
CA ALA A 154 -6.63 15.06 -5.30
C ALA A 154 -5.49 15.81 -6.01
N ASP A 155 -4.31 15.21 -6.11
CA ASP A 155 -3.15 15.75 -6.81
C ASP A 155 -3.44 15.89 -8.33
N HIS A 156 -4.11 14.90 -8.94
CA HIS A 156 -4.50 14.95 -10.35
C HIS A 156 -5.53 16.04 -10.65
N LEU A 157 -6.53 16.19 -9.77
CA LEU A 157 -7.55 17.23 -9.87
C LEU A 157 -7.02 18.61 -9.46
N GLY A 158 -5.85 18.67 -8.81
CA GLY A 158 -5.22 19.89 -8.33
C GLY A 158 -6.00 20.57 -7.21
N VAL A 159 -6.65 19.78 -6.35
CA VAL A 159 -7.55 20.28 -5.30
C VAL A 159 -7.03 20.07 -3.90
N THR A 160 -7.38 20.99 -3.01
CA THR A 160 -7.04 20.95 -1.58
C THR A 160 -8.29 21.04 -0.69
N ILE A 161 -8.14 20.80 0.62
CA ILE A 161 -9.24 20.82 1.58
C ILE A 161 -9.95 22.18 1.55
N GLY A 162 -11.26 22.16 1.38
CA GLY A 162 -12.12 23.35 1.33
C GLY A 162 -12.45 23.84 -0.08
N GLU A 163 -11.87 23.24 -1.12
CA GLU A 163 -12.24 23.55 -2.51
C GLU A 163 -13.47 22.76 -2.98
N GLN A 164 -14.21 23.36 -3.90
CA GLN A 164 -15.45 22.80 -4.43
C GLN A 164 -15.16 21.92 -5.66
N LEU A 165 -15.87 20.80 -5.72
CA LEU A 165 -15.85 19.84 -6.81
C LEU A 165 -17.28 19.61 -7.30
N THR A 166 -17.41 19.34 -8.59
CA THR A 166 -18.68 18.92 -9.20
C THR A 166 -18.62 17.42 -9.44
N VAL A 167 -19.64 16.70 -8.99
CA VAL A 167 -19.79 15.23 -9.07
C VAL A 167 -21.11 14.89 -9.75
#